data_AF-A0A835TBF7-F1
#
_entry.id   AF-A0A835TBF7-F1
#
_cell.length_a   1.000
_cell.length_b   1.000
_cell.length_c   1.000
_cell.angle_alpha   90.00
_cell.angle_beta   90.00
_cell.angle_gamma   90.00
#
_symmetry.space_group_name_H-M   'P 1'
#
loop_
_entity.id
_entity.type
_entity.pdbx_description
1 polymer ?
#
loop_
_entity_poly.entity_id
_entity_poly.type
_entity_poly.pdbx_seq_one_letter_code
_entity_poly.pdbx_strand_id
1 'polypeptide(L)'
;MLASRPFTNARPVRAARAATRPVTVRVQAAATNVSLRQLLDDASAAGLGKTRFIVIGDAILESVNEWAAVRYNETPSRGLLATIASEDKSFECHIPLSKVKEVKFAKSKAKAGDYDVYATRFFGEDGKVILSCVLHGSAGQYDPKSVAAWTSLAQKYGESVKF
;
A
#
# COMPACT_ATOMS: atom_id res chain seq x y z
N MET A 1 -20.08 93.29 -5.22
CA MET A 1 -20.63 92.04 -4.63
C MET A 1 -19.63 90.92 -4.87
N LEU A 2 -18.96 90.47 -3.81
CA LEU A 2 -18.02 89.35 -3.84
C LEU A 2 -18.80 88.02 -3.88
N ALA A 3 -18.41 87.11 -4.77
CA ALA A 3 -18.82 85.71 -4.69
C ALA A 3 -17.62 84.82 -5.05
N SER A 4 -16.81 84.53 -4.04
CA SER A 4 -15.75 83.53 -4.04
C SER A 4 -16.36 82.12 -3.98
N ARG A 5 -16.09 81.29 -4.99
CA ARG A 5 -16.41 79.84 -4.97
C ARG A 5 -15.21 79.06 -4.43
N PRO A 6 -15.37 78.13 -3.48
CA PRO A 6 -14.29 77.26 -3.07
C PRO A 6 -14.18 76.06 -4.03
N PHE A 7 -12.95 75.77 -4.49
CA PHE A 7 -12.60 74.49 -5.12
C PHE A 7 -12.41 73.44 -4.04
N THR A 8 -13.27 72.42 -4.00
CA THR A 8 -13.07 71.23 -3.15
C THR A 8 -12.39 70.13 -3.96
N ASN A 9 -11.12 69.84 -3.67
CA ASN A 9 -10.41 68.66 -4.17
C ASN A 9 -10.84 67.42 -3.37
N ALA A 10 -11.83 66.68 -3.87
CA ALA A 10 -12.14 65.35 -3.35
C ALA A 10 -11.38 64.29 -4.17
N ARG A 11 -10.34 63.69 -3.59
CA ARG A 11 -9.70 62.48 -4.11
C ARG A 11 -10.64 61.27 -3.87
N PRO A 12 -10.85 60.38 -4.84
CA PRO A 12 -11.56 59.13 -4.57
C PRO A 12 -10.63 58.20 -3.77
N VAL A 13 -11.07 57.77 -2.59
CA VAL A 13 -10.42 56.70 -1.82
C VAL A 13 -10.78 55.38 -2.48
N ARG A 14 -9.78 54.71 -3.07
CA ARG A 14 -9.93 53.40 -3.69
C ARG A 14 -10.06 52.36 -2.59
N ALA A 15 -11.27 51.79 -2.41
CA ALA A 15 -11.48 50.69 -1.49
C ALA A 15 -10.69 49.45 -1.96
N ALA A 16 -9.67 49.06 -1.21
CA ALA A 16 -8.97 47.80 -1.43
C ALA A 16 -9.85 46.65 -0.91
N ARG A 17 -10.40 45.83 -1.83
CA ARG A 17 -11.01 44.56 -1.47
C ARG A 17 -9.91 43.60 -1.01
N ALA A 18 -9.92 43.23 0.27
CA ALA A 18 -9.11 42.13 0.78
C ALA A 18 -9.61 40.83 0.14
N ALA A 19 -8.79 40.23 -0.72
CA ALA A 19 -9.02 38.88 -1.23
C ALA A 19 -8.72 37.88 -0.09
N THR A 20 -9.76 37.26 0.44
CA THR A 20 -9.64 36.12 1.36
C THR A 20 -9.04 34.94 0.60
N ARG A 21 -7.77 34.61 0.90
CA ARG A 21 -7.14 33.38 0.39
C ARG A 21 -7.83 32.20 1.06
N PRO A 22 -8.24 31.15 0.32
CA PRO A 22 -8.77 29.95 0.93
C PRO A 22 -7.67 29.31 1.79
N VAL A 23 -7.93 29.17 3.09
CA VAL A 23 -7.08 28.39 3.98
C VAL A 23 -7.27 26.94 3.59
N THR A 24 -6.31 26.38 2.86
CA THR A 24 -6.26 24.95 2.61
C THR A 24 -5.88 24.28 3.93
N VAL A 25 -6.88 23.77 4.65
CA VAL A 25 -6.65 22.88 5.79
C VAL A 25 -6.04 21.61 5.21
N ARG A 26 -4.71 21.50 5.26
CA ARG A 26 -4.03 20.22 5.05
C ARG A 26 -4.45 19.34 6.22
N VAL A 27 -5.36 18.40 5.94
CA VAL A 27 -5.57 17.26 6.83
C VAL A 27 -4.26 16.48 6.80
N GLN A 28 -3.41 16.73 7.80
CA GLN A 28 -2.24 15.92 8.04
C GLN A 28 -2.77 14.60 8.59
N ALA A 29 -2.83 13.58 7.74
CA ALA A 29 -3.15 12.23 8.17
C ALA A 29 -2.18 11.88 9.30
N ALA A 30 -2.70 11.61 10.49
CA ALA A 30 -1.90 11.07 11.58
C ALA A 30 -1.26 9.78 11.05
N ALA A 31 0.07 9.74 11.00
CA ALA A 31 0.79 8.54 10.63
C ALA A 31 0.51 7.49 11.72
N THR A 32 -0.47 6.62 11.47
CA THR A 32 -0.58 5.37 12.21
C THR A 32 0.69 4.59 11.86
N ASN A 33 1.56 4.36 12.84
CA ASN A 33 2.75 3.52 12.67
C ASN A 33 2.28 2.07 12.41
N VAL A 34 2.01 1.75 11.15
CA VAL A 34 1.66 0.39 10.71
C VAL A 34 2.91 -0.46 10.81
N SER A 35 2.82 -1.59 11.52
CA SER A 35 3.89 -2.59 11.51
C SER A 35 3.66 -3.61 10.40
N LEU A 36 4.75 -4.20 9.88
CA LEU A 36 4.66 -5.29 8.92
C LEU A 36 3.89 -6.49 9.48
N ARG A 37 4.04 -6.77 10.77
CA ARG A 37 3.28 -7.80 11.48
C ARG A 37 1.77 -7.56 11.36
N GLN A 38 1.31 -6.33 11.60
CA GLN A 38 -0.10 -5.99 11.46
C GLN A 38 -0.61 -6.21 10.03
N LEU A 39 0.19 -5.83 9.01
CA LEU A 39 -0.17 -6.05 7.62
C LEU A 39 -0.31 -7.54 7.29
N LEU A 40 0.64 -8.36 7.74
CA LEU A 40 0.64 -9.81 7.51
C LEU A 40 -0.52 -10.50 8.23
N ASP A 41 -0.82 -10.11 9.46
CA ASP A 41 -1.94 -10.63 10.25
C ASP A 41 -3.29 -10.25 9.60
N ASP A 42 -3.42 -9.01 9.15
CA ASP A 42 -4.61 -8.56 8.41
C ASP A 42 -4.78 -9.30 7.09
N ALA A 43 -3.69 -9.54 6.36
CA ALA A 43 -3.72 -10.29 5.11
C ALA A 43 -4.20 -11.74 5.34
N SER A 44 -3.80 -12.35 6.45
CA SER A 44 -4.30 -13.66 6.87
C SER A 44 -5.78 -13.62 7.24
N ALA A 45 -6.21 -12.61 7.98
CA ALA A 45 -7.61 -12.49 8.41
C ALA A 45 -8.56 -12.11 7.26
N ALA A 46 -8.09 -11.41 6.23
CA ALA A 46 -8.91 -10.92 5.13
C ALA A 46 -9.44 -12.03 4.21
N GLY A 47 -8.85 -13.23 4.23
CA GLY A 47 -9.28 -14.33 3.38
C GLY A 47 -8.81 -14.20 1.92
N LEU A 48 -7.52 -13.93 1.71
CA LEU A 48 -6.92 -13.86 0.37
C LEU A 48 -7.03 -15.18 -0.42
N GLY A 49 -7.17 -16.33 0.26
CA GLY A 49 -7.26 -17.63 -0.38
C GLY A 49 -5.97 -18.04 -1.08
N LYS A 50 -6.08 -18.78 -2.19
CA LYS A 50 -4.93 -19.24 -2.97
C LYS A 50 -4.11 -18.08 -3.51
N THR A 51 -2.83 -18.10 -3.19
CA THR A 51 -1.85 -17.10 -3.54
C THR A 51 -0.62 -17.80 -4.13
N ARG A 52 -0.10 -17.26 -5.22
CA ARG A 52 1.18 -17.64 -5.79
C ARG A 52 2.29 -16.85 -5.09
N PHE A 53 3.10 -17.54 -4.32
CA PHE A 53 4.29 -17.01 -3.65
C PHE A 53 5.48 -17.17 -4.60
N ILE A 54 6.17 -16.06 -4.88
CA ILE A 54 7.27 -15.99 -5.83
C ILE A 54 8.47 -15.39 -5.12
N VAL A 55 9.54 -16.17 -4.98
CA VAL A 55 10.83 -15.71 -4.48
C VAL A 55 11.78 -15.60 -5.65
N ILE A 56 12.46 -14.46 -5.76
CA ILE A 56 13.39 -14.15 -6.84
C ILE A 56 14.79 -14.02 -6.23
N GLY A 57 15.69 -14.91 -6.64
CA GLY A 57 17.13 -14.81 -6.40
C GLY A 57 17.88 -15.12 -7.70
N ASP A 58 19.00 -15.84 -7.61
CA ASP A 58 19.71 -16.36 -8.80
C ASP A 58 18.85 -17.37 -9.59
N ALA A 59 17.82 -17.92 -8.94
CA ALA A 59 16.72 -18.66 -9.56
C ALA A 59 15.38 -18.07 -9.11
N ILE A 60 14.33 -18.37 -9.88
CA ILE A 60 12.94 -18.02 -9.53
C ILE A 60 12.25 -19.30 -9.04
N LEU A 61 11.67 -19.23 -7.85
CA LEU A 61 10.81 -20.28 -7.32
C LEU A 61 9.40 -19.74 -7.11
N GLU A 62 8.42 -20.49 -7.60
CA GLU A 62 7.01 -20.16 -7.45
C GLU A 62 6.25 -21.34 -6.87
N SER A 63 5.35 -21.07 -5.93
CA SER A 63 4.43 -22.08 -5.41
C SER A 63 3.06 -21.47 -5.12
N VAL A 64 1.99 -22.20 -5.43
CA VAL A 64 0.61 -21.79 -5.17
C VAL A 64 0.13 -22.47 -3.90
N ASN A 65 -0.20 -21.69 -2.89
CA ASN A 65 -0.70 -22.17 -1.60
C ASN A 65 -1.76 -21.24 -1.03
N GLU A 66 -2.50 -21.71 -0.04
CA GLU A 66 -3.38 -20.84 0.74
C GLU A 66 -2.57 -19.81 1.52
N TRP A 67 -3.06 -18.56 1.58
CA TRP A 67 -2.58 -17.60 2.57
C TRP A 67 -3.10 -18.00 3.96
N ALA A 68 -2.38 -18.89 4.62
CA ALA A 68 -2.72 -19.40 5.95
C ALA A 68 -2.37 -18.41 7.07
N ALA A 69 -2.70 -18.80 8.30
CA ALA A 69 -2.32 -18.09 9.52
C ALA A 69 -0.81 -17.85 9.60
N VAL A 70 -0.41 -16.62 9.91
CA VAL A 70 0.99 -16.24 10.06
C VAL A 70 1.46 -16.60 11.47
N ARG A 71 2.56 -17.35 11.55
CA ARG A 71 3.24 -17.65 12.82
C ARG A 71 4.50 -16.82 12.93
N TYR A 72 4.85 -16.39 14.14
CA TYR A 72 6.05 -15.58 14.38
C TYR A 72 7.00 -16.30 15.32
N ASN A 73 8.27 -16.42 14.92
CA ASN A 73 9.29 -17.05 15.76
C ASN A 73 10.61 -16.27 15.66
N GLU A 74 11.26 -16.05 16.80
CA GLU A 74 12.65 -15.57 16.84
C GLU A 74 13.59 -16.70 16.43
N THR A 75 14.45 -16.42 15.45
CA THR A 75 15.42 -17.40 14.94
C THR A 75 16.84 -16.84 15.12
N PRO A 76 17.76 -17.61 15.75
CA PRO A 76 19.17 -17.21 15.83
C PRO A 76 19.71 -16.86 14.45
N SER A 77 20.47 -15.76 14.33
CA SER A 77 21.04 -15.21 13.08
C SER A 77 20.07 -14.63 12.04
N ARG A 78 18.76 -14.86 12.15
CA ARG A 78 17.76 -14.36 11.18
C ARG A 78 16.76 -13.35 11.78
N GLY A 79 16.71 -13.26 13.11
CA GLY A 79 15.77 -12.41 13.85
C GLY A 79 14.33 -12.94 13.78
N LEU A 80 13.37 -12.04 13.93
CA LEU A 80 11.95 -12.36 13.89
C LEU A 80 11.49 -12.74 12.48
N LEU A 81 11.04 -13.99 12.32
CA LEU A 81 10.48 -14.51 11.08
C LEU A 81 8.96 -14.60 11.17
N ALA A 82 8.27 -14.11 10.15
CA ALA A 82 6.89 -14.51 9.85
C ALA A 82 6.91 -15.78 8.97
N THR A 83 6.10 -16.76 9.33
CA THR A 83 5.98 -18.02 8.60
C THR A 83 4.55 -18.25 8.18
N ILE A 84 4.33 -18.39 6.86
CA ILE A 84 3.10 -18.92 6.27
C ILE A 84 3.40 -20.33 5.81
N ALA A 85 2.60 -21.32 6.23
CA ALA A 85 2.86 -22.72 5.93
C ALA A 85 1.56 -23.45 5.60
N SER A 86 1.64 -24.42 4.71
CA SER A 86 0.56 -25.38 4.50
C SER A 86 0.37 -26.27 5.74
N GLU A 87 -0.80 -26.87 5.85
CA GLU A 87 -1.15 -27.76 6.96
C GLU A 87 -0.25 -29.00 6.99
N ASP A 88 -0.03 -29.61 5.82
CA ASP A 88 0.81 -30.79 5.60
C ASP A 88 2.32 -30.52 5.60
N LYS A 89 2.73 -29.26 5.77
CA LYS A 89 4.14 -28.82 5.76
C LYS A 89 4.89 -29.05 4.45
N SER A 90 4.19 -29.34 3.34
CA SER A 90 4.81 -29.40 2.01
C SER A 90 5.25 -28.03 1.49
N PHE A 91 4.71 -26.94 2.05
CA PHE A 91 5.10 -25.57 1.76
C PHE A 91 5.30 -24.76 3.05
N GLU A 92 6.43 -24.07 3.14
CA GLU A 92 6.63 -22.98 4.11
C GLU A 92 7.31 -21.77 3.42
N CYS A 93 6.83 -20.58 3.74
CA CYS A 93 7.43 -19.31 3.34
C CYS A 93 7.83 -18.54 4.60
N HIS A 94 9.12 -18.27 4.74
CA HIS A 94 9.67 -17.51 5.86
C HIS A 94 10.06 -16.10 5.40
N ILE A 95 9.48 -15.09 6.05
CA ILE A 95 9.69 -13.68 5.76
C ILE A 95 10.42 -13.06 6.95
N PRO A 96 11.71 -12.69 6.82
CA PRO A 96 12.41 -11.94 7.85
C PRO A 96 11.87 -10.52 7.94
N LEU A 97 11.22 -10.18 9.05
CA LEU A 97 10.56 -8.88 9.21
C LEU A 97 11.54 -7.73 9.06
N SER A 98 12.75 -7.87 9.58
CA SER A 98 13.82 -6.86 9.51
C SER A 98 14.27 -6.53 8.09
N LYS A 99 14.07 -7.45 7.13
CA LYS A 99 14.52 -7.28 5.74
C LYS A 99 13.52 -6.57 4.85
N VAL A 100 12.24 -6.56 5.20
CA VAL A 100 11.21 -5.88 4.41
C VAL A 100 11.16 -4.42 4.82
N LYS A 101 11.41 -3.52 3.87
CA LYS A 101 11.39 -2.06 4.08
C LYS A 101 10.17 -1.39 3.48
N GLU A 102 9.54 -2.03 2.49
CA GLU A 102 8.35 -1.51 1.83
C GLU A 102 7.48 -2.66 1.33
N VAL A 103 6.16 -2.52 1.41
CA VAL A 103 5.19 -3.39 0.76
C VAL A 103 4.35 -2.56 -0.19
N LYS A 104 4.19 -3.02 -1.43
CA LYS A 104 3.33 -2.38 -2.44
C LYS A 104 2.21 -3.28 -2.88
N PHE A 105 1.01 -2.71 -2.96
CA PHE A 105 -0.16 -3.32 -3.57
C PHE A 105 -0.23 -2.85 -5.02
N ALA A 106 0.07 -3.74 -5.97
CA ALA A 106 0.14 -3.43 -7.38
C ALA A 106 -0.94 -4.18 -8.16
N LYS A 107 -1.85 -3.40 -8.76
CA LYS A 107 -2.78 -3.89 -9.79
C LYS A 107 -2.20 -3.56 -11.16
N SER A 108 -1.97 -4.56 -12.00
CA SER A 108 -1.39 -4.38 -13.34
C SER A 108 -2.07 -5.26 -14.38
N LYS A 109 -1.97 -4.94 -15.66
CA LYS A 109 -2.38 -5.86 -16.73
C LYS A 109 -1.39 -7.01 -16.89
N ALA A 110 -1.90 -8.19 -17.20
CA ALA A 110 -1.07 -9.34 -17.54
C ALA A 110 -0.22 -9.06 -18.79
N LYS A 111 0.99 -9.64 -18.86
CA LYS A 111 1.86 -9.50 -20.04
C LYS A 111 1.29 -10.19 -21.28
N ALA A 112 0.48 -11.24 -21.06
CA ALA A 112 -0.23 -11.96 -22.09
C ALA A 112 -1.69 -12.16 -21.65
N GLY A 113 -2.63 -11.70 -22.48
CA GLY A 113 -4.06 -11.63 -22.17
C GLY A 113 -4.48 -10.27 -21.60
N ASP A 114 -5.75 -9.90 -21.80
CA ASP A 114 -6.33 -8.66 -21.24
C ASP A 114 -7.07 -8.95 -19.94
N TYR A 115 -6.30 -9.19 -18.88
CA TYR A 115 -6.83 -9.34 -17.53
C TYR A 115 -5.93 -8.69 -16.49
N ASP A 116 -6.52 -8.41 -15.33
CA ASP A 116 -5.83 -7.78 -14.22
C ASP A 116 -5.05 -8.81 -13.40
N VAL A 117 -3.93 -8.39 -12.85
CA VAL A 117 -3.06 -9.13 -11.92
C VAL A 117 -2.98 -8.33 -10.63
N TYR A 118 -3.24 -9.00 -9.52
CA TYR A 118 -3.25 -8.42 -8.18
C TYR A 118 -2.05 -8.95 -7.40
N ALA A 119 -1.04 -8.10 -7.19
CA ALA A 119 0.23 -8.49 -6.59
C ALA A 119 0.54 -7.65 -5.35
N THR A 120 0.90 -8.31 -4.26
CA THR A 120 1.51 -7.72 -3.08
C THR A 120 3.02 -7.98 -3.13
N ARG A 121 3.83 -6.93 -3.25
CA ARG A 121 5.28 -7.03 -3.43
C ARG A 121 6.01 -6.51 -2.21
N PHE A 122 6.92 -7.32 -1.68
CA PHE A 122 7.75 -7.01 -0.52
C PHE A 122 9.13 -6.62 -1.02
N PHE A 123 9.58 -5.43 -0.64
CA PHE A 123 10.85 -4.85 -1.06
C PHE A 123 11.85 -4.84 0.08
N GLY A 124 13.10 -5.17 -0.26
CA GLY A 124 14.25 -5.11 0.62
C GLY A 124 14.86 -3.71 0.72
N GLU A 125 15.97 -3.62 1.46
CA GLU A 125 16.72 -2.38 1.69
C GLU A 125 17.35 -1.80 0.41
N ASP A 126 17.72 -2.66 -0.55
CA ASP A 126 18.25 -2.26 -1.84
C ASP A 126 17.15 -1.88 -2.86
N GLY A 127 15.89 -1.81 -2.42
CA GLY A 127 14.75 -1.52 -3.28
C GLY A 127 14.39 -2.65 -4.24
N LYS A 128 14.97 -3.85 -4.09
CA LYS A 128 14.60 -5.02 -4.89
C LYS A 128 13.45 -5.79 -4.24
N VAL A 129 12.64 -6.44 -5.08
CA VAL A 129 11.58 -7.33 -4.62
C VAL A 129 12.19 -8.61 -4.07
N ILE A 130 11.90 -8.94 -2.81
CA ILE A 130 12.37 -10.18 -2.17
C ILE A 130 11.27 -11.27 -2.14
N LEU A 131 10.01 -10.85 -2.22
CA LEU A 131 8.85 -11.74 -2.31
C LEU A 131 7.73 -11.04 -3.09
N SER A 132 7.10 -11.75 -4.02
CA SER A 132 5.80 -11.35 -4.57
C SER A 132 4.75 -12.38 -4.21
N CYS A 133 3.60 -11.90 -3.75
CA CYS A 133 2.42 -12.70 -3.50
C CYS A 133 1.32 -12.25 -4.47
N VAL A 134 0.94 -13.11 -5.40
CA VAL A 134 -0.02 -12.80 -6.46
C VAL A 134 -1.28 -13.62 -6.24
N LEU A 135 -2.46 -13.01 -6.28
CA LEU A 135 -3.71 -13.78 -6.22
C LEU A 135 -3.71 -14.88 -7.29
N HIS A 136 -4.06 -16.10 -6.91
CA HIS A 136 -4.11 -17.21 -7.84
C HIS A 136 -5.47 -17.28 -8.53
N GLY A 137 -5.45 -17.56 -9.83
CA GLY A 137 -6.63 -17.67 -10.68
C GLY A 137 -6.25 -18.19 -12.06
N SER A 138 -7.21 -18.21 -12.98
CA SER A 138 -7.01 -18.63 -14.37
C SER A 138 -7.36 -17.48 -15.32
N ALA A 139 -6.35 -16.87 -15.94
CA ALA A 139 -6.52 -15.84 -16.97
C ALA A 139 -7.57 -14.75 -16.63
N GLY A 140 -7.48 -14.17 -15.43
CA GLY A 140 -8.41 -13.12 -14.97
C GLY A 140 -9.63 -13.63 -14.20
N GLN A 141 -9.86 -14.94 -14.18
CA GLN A 141 -10.86 -15.57 -13.32
C GLN A 141 -10.25 -15.84 -11.95
N TYR A 142 -10.59 -14.99 -10.99
CA TYR A 142 -10.20 -15.09 -9.58
C TYR A 142 -11.44 -15.37 -8.72
N ASP A 143 -11.26 -15.90 -7.52
CA ASP A 143 -12.33 -15.89 -6.52
C ASP A 143 -12.69 -14.43 -6.19
N PRO A 144 -13.96 -14.01 -6.39
CA PRO A 144 -14.41 -12.65 -6.07
C PRO A 144 -14.12 -12.22 -4.64
N LYS A 145 -14.16 -13.15 -3.66
CA LYS A 145 -13.85 -12.87 -2.27
C LYS A 145 -12.38 -12.51 -2.10
N SER A 146 -11.48 -13.22 -2.78
CA SER A 146 -10.04 -12.94 -2.75
C SER A 146 -9.70 -11.59 -3.38
N VAL A 147 -10.34 -11.22 -4.50
CA VAL A 147 -10.17 -9.91 -5.13
C VAL A 147 -10.69 -8.79 -4.22
N ALA A 148 -11.85 -8.98 -3.60
CA ALA A 148 -12.41 -8.02 -2.65
C ALA A 148 -11.50 -7.86 -1.43
N ALA A 149 -11.03 -8.96 -0.84
CA ALA A 149 -10.10 -8.97 0.29
C ALA A 149 -8.80 -8.22 -0.03
N TRP A 150 -8.17 -8.51 -1.16
CA TRP A 150 -6.96 -7.82 -1.60
C TRP A 150 -7.22 -6.33 -1.82
N THR A 151 -8.33 -5.98 -2.46
CA THR A 151 -8.70 -4.58 -2.72
C THR A 151 -8.93 -3.81 -1.41
N SER A 152 -9.59 -4.42 -0.43
CA SER A 152 -9.78 -3.82 0.89
C SER A 152 -8.47 -3.61 1.65
N LEU A 153 -7.52 -4.56 1.55
CA LEU A 153 -6.18 -4.37 2.13
C LEU A 153 -5.43 -3.22 1.44
N ALA A 154 -5.45 -3.17 0.11
CA ALA A 154 -4.82 -2.10 -0.66
C ALA A 154 -5.44 -0.72 -0.33
N GLN A 155 -6.75 -0.65 -0.09
CA GLN A 155 -7.41 0.57 0.37
C GLN A 155 -7.05 0.94 1.81
N LYS A 156 -6.98 -0.05 2.72
CA LYS A 156 -6.62 0.16 4.13
C LYS A 156 -5.20 0.69 4.29
N TYR A 157 -4.27 0.15 3.50
CA TYR A 157 -2.84 0.41 3.62
C TYR A 157 -2.31 1.44 2.61
N GLY A 158 -3.06 1.71 1.55
CA GLY A 158 -2.60 2.49 0.40
C GLY A 158 -1.76 1.64 -0.56
N GLU A 159 -1.32 2.25 -1.66
CA GLU A 159 -0.53 1.57 -2.70
C GLU A 159 0.87 1.15 -2.22
N SER A 160 1.42 1.86 -1.23
CA SER A 160 2.74 1.60 -0.64
C SER A 160 2.73 1.89 0.86
N VAL A 161 3.30 0.96 1.63
CA VAL A 161 3.58 1.11 3.07
C VAL A 161 5.06 0.87 3.31
N LYS A 162 5.69 1.76 4.06
CA LYS A 162 7.10 1.65 4.48
C LYS A 162 7.20 1.32 5.97
N PHE A 163 8.26 0.59 6.35
CA PHE A 163 8.52 0.11 7.70
C PHE A 163 9.91 0.51 8.20
#